data_AF-A0A7C4Y8F3-F1
#
_entry.id   AF-A0A7C4Y8F3-F1
#
_cell.length_a   1.000
_cell.length_b   1.000
_cell.length_c   1.000
_cell.angle_alpha   90.00
_cell.angle_beta   90.00
_cell.angle_gamma   90.00
#
_symmetry.space_group_name_H-M   'P 1'
#
loop_
_entity.id
_entity.type
_entity.pdbx_description
1 polymer ?
#
loop_
_entity_poly.entity_id
_entity_poly.type
_entity_poly.pdbx_seq_one_letter_code
_entity_poly.pdbx_strand_id
1 'polypeptide(L)'
;MKPVCNNKSLRLTALLLVTPLFFYGQSLTGLWVGSVHNDSATVRKDQSFEIALTEYRGKVYGYSRSEFIVNDTLYYIVKRVKGTIEGDVCEVTDDEIIAYNFRGKLDKGIKVTSTFRRNKGDSTWYLAGTWKTNATKRYYSITGKVGLEEEKDLTASKIFPHLEELKLANDVVFYKERTEGAPIVKIAKPEKIKTEYSTAPEIASSTVELVVAQPQFERAESIPTVKKAESNLPKTDTKNIPS
;
A
#
# COMPACT_ATOMS: atom_id res chain seq x y z
N MET A 1 -12.62 -16.63 73.04
CA MET A 1 -12.98 -15.83 71.85
C MET A 1 -12.30 -16.42 70.63
N LYS A 2 -13.04 -16.91 69.63
CA LYS A 2 -12.48 -17.34 68.33
C LYS A 2 -12.76 -16.25 67.31
N PRO A 3 -11.77 -15.79 66.51
CA PRO A 3 -12.03 -14.80 65.47
C PRO A 3 -12.74 -15.48 64.30
N VAL A 4 -13.88 -14.92 63.89
CA VAL A 4 -14.59 -15.32 62.69
C VAL A 4 -13.91 -14.63 61.51
N CYS A 5 -13.12 -15.36 60.75
CA CYS A 5 -12.51 -14.85 59.52
C CYS A 5 -13.54 -14.84 58.39
N ASN A 6 -13.90 -13.65 57.92
CA ASN A 6 -14.90 -13.43 56.87
C ASN A 6 -14.31 -13.72 55.48
N ASN A 7 -14.40 -14.98 55.03
CA ASN A 7 -13.89 -15.47 53.74
C ASN A 7 -14.55 -14.86 52.48
N LYS A 8 -15.49 -13.91 52.61
CA LYS A 8 -16.23 -13.34 51.47
C LYS A 8 -15.47 -12.21 50.76
N SER A 9 -14.62 -11.46 51.47
CA SER A 9 -13.86 -10.36 50.85
C SER A 9 -12.75 -10.88 49.93
N LEU A 10 -12.09 -11.98 50.30
CA LEU A 10 -10.97 -12.57 49.56
C LEU A 10 -11.38 -13.14 48.18
N ARG A 11 -12.63 -13.62 48.05
CA ARG A 11 -13.17 -14.12 46.77
C ARG A 11 -13.51 -12.99 45.79
N LEU A 12 -13.89 -11.81 46.31
CA LEU A 12 -14.21 -10.64 45.47
C LEU A 12 -12.93 -9.99 44.92
N THR A 13 -11.84 -9.99 45.70
CA THR A 13 -10.53 -9.48 45.25
C THR A 13 -9.89 -10.37 44.19
N ALA A 14 -10.05 -11.70 44.31
CA ALA A 14 -9.55 -12.64 43.30
C ALA A 14 -10.28 -12.50 41.95
N LEU A 15 -11.58 -12.17 41.95
CA LEU A 15 -12.35 -11.99 40.72
C LEU A 15 -11.98 -10.70 39.96
N LEU A 16 -11.54 -9.66 40.68
CA LEU A 16 -11.14 -8.37 40.11
C LEU A 16 -9.70 -8.36 39.56
N LEU A 17 -8.88 -9.35 39.94
CA LEU A 17 -7.50 -9.53 39.46
C LEU A 17 -7.41 -10.35 38.16
N VAL A 18 -8.47 -11.08 37.77
CA VAL A 18 -8.49 -11.94 36.57
C VAL A 18 -9.15 -11.25 35.36
N THR A 19 -9.87 -10.15 35.58
CA THR A 19 -10.65 -9.46 34.54
C THR A 19 -9.88 -8.67 33.47
N PRO A 20 -8.61 -8.21 33.61
CA PRO A 20 -7.98 -7.44 32.53
C PRO A 20 -7.20 -8.27 31.49
N LEU A 21 -7.30 -9.60 31.46
CA LEU A 21 -6.46 -10.42 30.55
C LEU A 21 -7.02 -10.59 29.12
N PHE A 22 -8.17 -10.00 28.79
CA PHE A 22 -8.77 -10.11 27.45
C PHE A 22 -8.55 -8.89 26.55
N PHE A 23 -7.45 -8.14 26.74
CA PHE A 23 -7.04 -7.12 25.78
C PHE A 23 -6.31 -7.74 24.59
N TYR A 24 -7.06 -8.33 23.65
CA TYR A 24 -6.60 -8.47 22.26
C TYR A 24 -6.69 -7.09 21.58
N GLY A 25 -5.82 -6.16 22.01
CA GLY A 25 -5.88 -4.74 21.66
C GLY A 25 -5.19 -4.35 20.36
N GLN A 26 -4.91 -5.29 19.46
CA GLN A 26 -4.21 -5.00 18.22
C GLN A 26 -5.12 -5.27 17.03
N SER A 27 -5.66 -4.23 16.39
CA SER A 27 -6.50 -4.37 15.18
C SER A 27 -5.68 -4.32 13.88
N LEU A 28 -6.08 -5.10 12.87
CA LEU A 28 -5.57 -4.97 11.48
C LEU A 28 -6.21 -3.82 10.71
N THR A 29 -7.16 -3.12 11.33
CA THR A 29 -7.85 -2.00 10.71
C THR A 29 -6.87 -0.88 10.39
N GLY A 30 -6.69 -0.57 9.11
CA GLY A 30 -5.76 0.44 8.67
C GLY A 30 -5.42 0.34 7.19
N LEU A 31 -4.62 1.30 6.75
CA LEU A 31 -3.97 1.30 5.44
C LEU A 31 -2.57 0.71 5.60
N TRP A 32 -2.22 -0.20 4.70
CA TRP A 32 -0.93 -0.85 4.66
C TRP A 32 -0.32 -0.71 3.28
N VAL A 33 0.91 -0.22 3.20
CA VAL A 33 1.58 0.10 1.93
C VAL A 33 2.95 -0.57 1.87
N GLY A 34 3.39 -0.96 0.68
CA GLY A 34 4.70 -1.55 0.49
C GLY A 34 4.81 -2.25 -0.84
N SER A 35 5.35 -3.47 -0.84
CA SER A 35 5.64 -4.19 -2.07
C SER A 35 5.35 -5.68 -2.01
N VAL A 36 5.10 -6.23 -3.19
CA VAL A 36 4.92 -7.65 -3.44
C VAL A 36 6.01 -8.10 -4.39
N HIS A 37 6.69 -9.20 -4.03
CA HIS A 37 7.78 -9.80 -4.78
C HIS A 37 7.38 -11.19 -5.26
N ASN A 38 7.75 -11.55 -6.50
CA ASN A 38 7.58 -12.90 -7.05
C ASN A 38 8.85 -13.73 -6.85
N ASP A 39 8.73 -14.95 -6.33
CA ASP A 39 9.90 -15.79 -6.04
C ASP A 39 10.65 -16.27 -7.30
N SER A 40 10.01 -16.21 -8.48
CA SER A 40 10.59 -16.63 -9.75
C SER A 40 11.76 -15.75 -10.18
N ALA A 41 12.95 -16.35 -10.30
CA ALA A 41 14.19 -15.68 -10.69
C ALA A 41 14.14 -15.04 -12.10
N THR A 42 13.23 -15.49 -12.97
CA THR A 42 13.09 -14.98 -14.35
C THR A 42 12.08 -13.84 -14.49
N VAL A 43 11.23 -13.63 -13.48
CA VAL A 43 10.13 -12.65 -13.50
C VAL A 43 10.14 -11.82 -12.21
N ARG A 44 11.32 -11.48 -11.71
CA ARG A 44 11.47 -10.60 -10.54
C ARG A 44 11.15 -9.17 -10.95
N LYS A 45 9.90 -8.77 -10.71
CA LYS A 45 9.47 -7.38 -10.75
C LYS A 45 8.75 -7.10 -9.45
N ASP A 46 9.32 -6.23 -8.64
CA ASP A 46 8.65 -5.73 -7.45
C ASP A 46 7.44 -4.91 -7.91
N GLN A 47 6.32 -5.16 -7.25
CA GLN A 47 5.06 -4.49 -7.54
C GLN A 47 4.70 -3.67 -6.31
N SER A 48 4.35 -2.40 -6.52
CA SER A 48 3.83 -1.58 -5.44
C SER A 48 2.47 -2.13 -5.03
N PHE A 49 2.28 -2.31 -3.73
CA PHE A 49 1.09 -2.92 -3.18
C PHE A 49 0.56 -2.10 -2.00
N GLU A 50 -0.74 -1.85 -2.03
CA GLU A 50 -1.47 -1.17 -0.98
C GLU A 50 -2.69 -2.01 -0.63
N ILE A 51 -3.04 -2.05 0.65
CA ILE A 51 -4.24 -2.74 1.13
C ILE A 51 -4.85 -1.97 2.29
N ALA A 52 -6.13 -1.64 2.15
CA ALA A 52 -6.95 -1.05 3.20
C ALA A 52 -7.81 -2.16 3.80
N LEU A 53 -7.61 -2.46 5.08
CA LEU A 53 -8.34 -3.51 5.80
C LEU A 53 -9.18 -2.91 6.91
N THR A 54 -10.38 -3.45 7.09
CA THR A 54 -11.25 -3.21 8.25
C THR A 54 -11.50 -4.55 8.92
N GLU A 55 -11.29 -4.58 10.22
CA GLU A 55 -11.51 -5.77 11.04
C GLU A 55 -12.89 -5.76 11.69
N TYR A 56 -13.58 -6.89 11.63
CA TYR A 56 -14.85 -7.10 12.32
C TYR A 56 -15.01 -8.56 12.73
N ARG A 57 -15.14 -8.80 14.04
CA ARG A 57 -15.41 -10.12 14.64
C ARG A 57 -14.47 -11.24 14.13
N GLY A 58 -13.16 -11.00 14.13
CA GLY A 58 -12.15 -11.98 13.69
C GLY A 58 -12.07 -12.18 12.17
N LYS A 59 -12.78 -11.37 11.39
CA LYS A 59 -12.68 -11.31 9.93
C LYS A 59 -12.13 -9.97 9.51
N VAL A 60 -11.52 -9.94 8.33
CA VAL A 60 -11.13 -8.69 7.67
C VAL A 60 -11.79 -8.59 6.31
N TYR A 61 -12.07 -7.36 5.92
CA TYR A 61 -12.54 -7.03 4.58
C TYR A 61 -11.97 -5.68 4.17
N GLY A 62 -11.96 -5.41 2.87
CA GLY A 62 -11.56 -4.11 2.37
C GLY A 62 -11.14 -4.18 0.91
N TYR A 63 -10.11 -3.41 0.57
CA TYR A 63 -9.67 -3.23 -0.81
C TYR A 63 -8.14 -3.31 -0.90
N SER A 64 -7.65 -3.87 -2.00
CA SER A 64 -6.22 -3.86 -2.34
C SER A 64 -5.98 -3.21 -3.68
N ARG A 65 -4.83 -2.55 -3.83
CA ARG A 65 -4.33 -2.00 -5.09
C ARG A 65 -2.94 -2.54 -5.37
N SER A 66 -2.74 -3.04 -6.58
CA SER A 66 -1.42 -3.42 -7.09
C SER A 66 -1.07 -2.56 -8.28
N GLU A 67 0.19 -2.11 -8.36
CA GLU A 67 0.71 -1.30 -9.45
C GLU A 67 2.02 -1.90 -9.96
N PHE A 68 2.17 -1.98 -11.28
CA PHE A 68 3.33 -2.56 -11.94
C PHE A 68 3.57 -1.92 -13.30
N ILE A 69 4.82 -1.95 -13.77
CA ILE A 69 5.23 -1.35 -15.04
C ILE A 69 5.58 -2.44 -16.06
N VAL A 70 5.03 -2.33 -17.27
CA VAL A 70 5.36 -3.17 -18.42
C VAL A 70 5.62 -2.26 -19.62
N ASN A 71 6.81 -2.34 -20.22
CA ASN A 71 7.20 -1.52 -21.38
C ASN A 71 6.89 -0.03 -21.17
N ASP A 72 7.38 0.53 -20.08
CA ASP A 72 7.19 1.94 -19.66
C ASP A 72 5.72 2.37 -19.46
N THR A 73 4.78 1.42 -19.49
CA THR A 73 3.36 1.67 -19.23
C THR A 73 3.03 1.23 -17.81
N LEU A 74 2.43 2.14 -17.03
CA LEU A 74 1.94 1.89 -15.68
C LEU A 74 0.57 1.20 -15.73
N TYR A 75 0.50 0.03 -15.11
CA TYR A 75 -0.74 -0.72 -14.93
C TYR A 75 -1.12 -0.79 -13.46
N TYR A 76 -2.42 -0.82 -13.20
CA TYR A 76 -2.97 -1.02 -11.88
C TYR A 76 -4.17 -1.96 -11.90
N ILE A 77 -4.44 -2.55 -10.74
CA ILE A 77 -5.65 -3.29 -10.45
C ILE A 77 -6.10 -3.01 -9.03
N VAL A 78 -7.39 -2.77 -8.86
CA VAL A 78 -8.08 -2.61 -7.57
C VAL A 78 -9.00 -3.78 -7.38
N LYS A 79 -8.93 -4.43 -6.21
CA LYS A 79 -9.73 -5.60 -5.87
C LYS A 79 -10.37 -5.43 -4.51
N ARG A 80 -11.56 -6.00 -4.32
CA ARG A 80 -12.15 -6.27 -3.02
C ARG A 80 -11.49 -7.50 -2.45
N VAL A 81 -11.18 -7.46 -1.17
CA VAL A 81 -10.53 -8.54 -0.44
C VAL A 81 -11.32 -8.90 0.81
N LYS A 82 -11.19 -10.16 1.23
CA LYS A 82 -11.75 -10.67 2.48
C LYS A 82 -10.81 -11.68 3.10
N GLY A 83 -10.88 -11.82 4.42
CA GLY A 83 -9.95 -12.67 5.13
C GLY A 83 -10.40 -13.02 6.53
N THR A 84 -9.59 -13.85 7.17
CA THR A 84 -9.75 -14.30 8.55
C THR A 84 -8.49 -13.95 9.34
N ILE A 85 -8.68 -13.77 10.65
CA ILE A 85 -7.58 -13.58 11.60
C ILE A 85 -7.57 -14.77 12.54
N GLU A 86 -6.43 -15.45 12.63
CA GLU A 86 -6.19 -16.57 13.54
C GLU A 86 -4.93 -16.25 14.37
N GLY A 87 -5.14 -15.72 15.57
CA GLY A 87 -4.05 -15.21 16.41
C GLY A 87 -3.31 -14.05 15.71
N ASP A 88 -2.01 -14.22 15.49
CA ASP A 88 -1.15 -13.22 14.85
C ASP A 88 -1.06 -13.36 13.32
N VAL A 89 -1.73 -14.37 12.77
CA VAL A 89 -1.74 -14.67 11.33
C VAL A 89 -3.04 -14.17 10.72
N CYS A 90 -2.93 -13.43 9.61
CA CYS A 90 -4.08 -13.02 8.82
C CYS A 90 -3.98 -13.60 7.42
N GLU A 91 -5.02 -14.31 6.99
CA GLU A 91 -5.14 -14.77 5.61
C GLU A 91 -6.16 -13.91 4.88
N VAL A 92 -5.73 -13.22 3.83
CA VAL A 92 -6.54 -12.33 3.01
C VAL A 92 -6.57 -12.84 1.57
N THR A 93 -7.76 -13.03 1.02
CA THR A 93 -7.96 -13.53 -0.33
C THR A 93 -8.76 -12.55 -1.18
N ASP A 94 -8.41 -12.47 -2.46
CA ASP A 94 -9.16 -11.76 -3.48
C ASP A 94 -10.62 -12.26 -3.56
N ASP A 95 -11.56 -11.33 -3.49
CA ASP A 95 -12.97 -11.63 -3.69
C ASP A 95 -13.43 -11.25 -5.09
N GLU A 96 -13.27 -9.97 -5.43
CA GLU A 96 -13.81 -9.36 -6.65
C GLU A 96 -12.83 -8.35 -7.23
N ILE A 97 -12.77 -8.25 -8.56
CA ILE A 97 -12.01 -7.21 -9.25
C ILE A 97 -12.92 -6.01 -9.45
N ILE A 98 -12.48 -4.86 -8.96
CA ILE A 98 -13.27 -3.64 -8.92
C ILE A 98 -12.93 -2.74 -10.11
N ALA A 99 -11.65 -2.52 -10.37
CA ALA A 99 -11.18 -1.69 -11.47
C ALA A 99 -9.77 -2.11 -11.92
N TYR A 100 -9.44 -1.86 -13.18
CA TYR A 100 -8.11 -2.05 -13.74
C TYR A 100 -7.96 -1.26 -15.05
N ASN A 101 -6.73 -1.04 -15.50
CA ASN A 101 -6.44 -0.27 -16.71
C ASN A 101 -5.73 -1.04 -17.85
N PHE A 102 -5.41 -2.33 -17.67
CA PHE A 102 -4.81 -3.12 -18.76
C PHE A 102 -5.85 -3.54 -19.80
N ARG A 103 -5.37 -3.77 -21.03
CA ARG A 103 -6.19 -4.21 -22.16
C ARG A 103 -6.42 -5.72 -22.09
N GLY A 104 -7.65 -6.15 -22.36
CA GLY A 104 -8.02 -7.57 -22.42
C GLY A 104 -8.81 -8.03 -21.20
N LYS A 105 -9.36 -9.25 -21.31
CA LYS A 105 -10.13 -9.87 -20.23
C LYS A 105 -9.17 -10.59 -19.28
N LEU A 106 -9.35 -10.39 -17.98
CA LEU A 106 -8.71 -11.22 -16.97
C LEU A 106 -9.19 -12.66 -17.06
N ASP A 107 -8.28 -13.61 -16.85
CA ASP A 107 -8.64 -15.01 -16.69
C ASP A 107 -9.50 -15.17 -15.43
N LYS A 108 -10.68 -15.77 -15.62
CA LYS A 108 -11.63 -15.99 -14.52
C LYS A 108 -11.08 -17.05 -13.56
N GLY A 109 -11.34 -16.85 -12.27
CA GLY A 109 -11.04 -17.84 -11.23
C GLY A 109 -9.61 -17.85 -10.72
N ILE A 110 -8.78 -16.87 -11.11
CA ILE A 110 -7.48 -16.62 -10.48
C ILE A 110 -7.68 -15.69 -9.29
N LYS A 111 -7.29 -16.15 -8.11
CA LYS A 111 -7.35 -15.45 -6.84
C LYS A 111 -5.97 -15.46 -6.20
N VAL A 112 -5.59 -14.31 -5.65
CA VAL A 112 -4.42 -14.18 -4.80
C VAL A 112 -4.85 -14.35 -3.35
N THR A 113 -4.12 -15.18 -2.61
CA THR A 113 -4.23 -15.31 -1.16
C THR A 113 -2.91 -14.87 -0.55
N SER A 114 -2.97 -13.86 0.31
CA SER A 114 -1.84 -13.34 1.07
C SER A 114 -1.98 -13.74 2.53
N THR A 115 -0.92 -14.29 3.09
CA THR A 115 -0.82 -14.65 4.50
C THR A 115 0.16 -13.70 5.16
N PHE A 116 -0.32 -12.88 6.08
CA PHE A 116 0.45 -11.87 6.80
C PHE A 116 0.70 -12.31 8.23
N ARG A 117 1.88 -11.97 8.74
CA ARG A 117 2.16 -11.91 10.17
C ARG A 117 2.38 -10.47 10.58
N ARG A 118 1.74 -10.08 11.67
CA ARG A 118 1.91 -8.75 12.22
C ARG A 118 3.18 -8.69 13.07
N ASN A 119 4.00 -7.70 12.80
CA ASN A 119 5.19 -7.42 13.59
C ASN A 119 5.16 -5.96 14.01
N LYS A 120 5.58 -5.69 15.25
CA LYS A 120 5.77 -4.33 15.73
C LYS A 120 7.26 -4.00 15.66
N GLY A 121 7.61 -2.95 14.92
CA GLY A 121 8.93 -2.32 15.06
C GLY A 121 8.92 -1.30 16.20
N ASP A 122 9.81 -0.32 16.14
CA ASP A 122 9.91 0.71 17.19
C ASP A 122 8.64 1.56 17.29
N SER A 123 8.17 2.11 16.17
CA SER A 123 7.03 3.03 16.11
C SER A 123 6.01 2.75 15.00
N THR A 124 6.31 1.81 14.10
CA THR A 124 5.42 1.41 13.00
C THR A 124 5.10 -0.07 13.04
N TRP A 125 3.86 -0.40 12.67
CA TRP A 125 3.42 -1.76 12.46
C TRP A 125 3.78 -2.25 11.06
N TYR A 126 4.15 -3.52 10.96
CA TYR A 126 4.50 -4.16 9.70
C TYR A 126 3.66 -5.41 9.49
N LEU A 127 3.26 -5.64 8.24
CA LEU A 127 2.73 -6.92 7.77
C LEU A 127 3.75 -7.55 6.84
N ALA A 128 4.34 -8.64 7.28
CA ALA A 128 5.28 -9.41 6.47
C ALA A 128 4.74 -10.83 6.27
N GLY A 129 4.92 -11.38 5.08
CA GLY A 129 4.51 -12.74 4.82
C GLY A 129 4.66 -13.18 3.38
N THR A 130 3.77 -14.07 2.96
CA THR A 130 3.80 -14.71 1.65
C THR A 130 2.47 -14.56 0.95
N TRP A 131 2.49 -14.58 -0.37
CA TRP A 131 1.28 -14.65 -1.18
C TRP A 131 1.37 -15.82 -2.17
N LYS A 132 0.21 -16.30 -2.60
CA LYS A 132 0.10 -17.32 -3.63
C LYS A 132 -1.12 -17.11 -4.50
N THR A 133 -1.04 -17.51 -5.77
CA THR A 133 -2.24 -17.71 -6.60
C THR A 133 -2.78 -19.12 -6.42
N ASN A 134 -4.07 -19.32 -6.62
CA ASN A 134 -4.61 -20.67 -6.74
C ASN A 134 -4.17 -21.32 -8.06
N ALA A 135 -3.94 -22.64 -8.02
CA ALA A 135 -3.76 -23.42 -9.23
C ALA A 135 -5.09 -23.58 -9.97
N THR A 136 -5.05 -23.55 -11.30
CA THR A 136 -6.19 -23.82 -12.18
C THR A 136 -5.82 -24.87 -13.21
N LYS A 137 -6.79 -25.31 -14.03
CA LYS A 137 -6.50 -26.24 -15.14
C LYS A 137 -5.46 -25.71 -16.13
N ARG A 138 -5.32 -24.37 -16.25
CA ARG A 138 -4.44 -23.70 -17.22
C ARG A 138 -3.16 -23.16 -16.61
N TYR A 139 -3.14 -22.88 -15.30
CA TYR A 139 -2.05 -22.15 -14.66
C TYR A 139 -1.62 -22.83 -13.36
N TYR A 140 -0.31 -22.97 -13.20
CA TYR A 140 0.30 -23.36 -11.93
C TYR A 140 0.19 -22.23 -10.90
N SER A 141 0.24 -22.60 -9.62
CA SER A 141 0.32 -21.63 -8.52
C SER A 141 1.65 -20.89 -8.59
N ILE A 142 1.58 -19.58 -8.47
CA ILE A 142 2.73 -18.68 -8.33
C ILE A 142 2.77 -18.23 -6.88
N THR A 143 3.96 -18.10 -6.33
CA THR A 143 4.18 -17.70 -4.94
C THR A 143 5.15 -16.53 -4.86
N GLY A 144 5.16 -15.89 -3.72
CA GLY A 144 6.08 -14.80 -3.47
C GLY A 144 5.98 -14.26 -2.06
N LYS A 145 6.69 -13.15 -1.83
CA LYS A 145 6.74 -12.45 -0.55
C LYS A 145 6.01 -11.12 -0.60
N VAL A 146 5.53 -10.70 0.54
CA VAL A 146 4.87 -9.40 0.72
C VAL A 146 5.39 -8.74 1.98
N GLY A 147 5.71 -7.45 1.88
CA GLY A 147 6.17 -6.63 3.00
C GLY A 147 5.49 -5.29 2.95
N LEU A 148 4.72 -4.99 4.01
CA LEU A 148 3.91 -3.78 4.13
C LEU A 148 4.17 -3.11 5.47
N GLU A 149 4.05 -1.80 5.47
CA GLU A 149 4.11 -0.92 6.62
C GLU A 149 2.74 -0.24 6.80
N GLU A 150 2.35 0.01 8.05
CA GLU A 150 1.17 0.80 8.35
C GLU A 150 1.38 2.25 7.89
N GLU A 151 0.46 2.75 7.07
CA GLU A 151 0.44 4.14 6.63
C GLU A 151 -0.64 4.91 7.38
N LYS A 152 -0.23 6.00 8.02
CA LYS A 152 -1.10 6.87 8.81
C LYS A 152 -1.68 7.99 7.96
N ASP A 153 -0.91 8.48 6.98
CA ASP A 153 -1.33 9.50 6.04
C ASP A 153 -2.16 8.88 4.90
N LEU A 154 -3.47 9.07 4.96
CA LEU A 154 -4.38 8.57 3.94
C LEU A 154 -4.19 9.25 2.57
N THR A 155 -3.62 10.46 2.54
CA THR A 155 -3.41 11.22 1.30
C THR A 155 -2.27 10.66 0.45
N ALA A 156 -1.35 9.90 1.07
CA ALA A 156 -0.27 9.21 0.38
C ALA A 156 -0.76 8.00 -0.44
N SER A 157 -1.96 7.50 -0.15
CA SER A 157 -2.48 6.30 -0.79
C SER A 157 -3.13 6.57 -2.15
N LYS A 158 -2.83 5.69 -3.10
CA LYS A 158 -3.47 5.71 -4.42
C LYS A 158 -4.78 4.92 -4.44
N ILE A 159 -5.10 4.16 -3.39
CA ILE A 159 -6.34 3.36 -3.33
C ILE A 159 -7.57 4.25 -3.14
N PHE A 160 -7.51 5.24 -2.25
CA PHE A 160 -8.70 6.03 -1.88
C PHE A 160 -9.23 6.90 -3.01
N PRO A 161 -8.41 7.62 -3.80
CA PRO A 161 -8.92 8.34 -4.96
C PRO A 161 -9.74 7.46 -5.92
N HIS A 162 -9.29 6.22 -6.17
CA HIS A 162 -10.04 5.28 -7.00
C HIS A 162 -11.34 4.81 -6.32
N LEU A 163 -11.31 4.58 -5.01
CA LEU A 163 -12.52 4.18 -4.28
C LEU A 163 -13.54 5.33 -4.22
N GLU A 164 -13.10 6.59 -4.18
CA GLU A 164 -13.98 7.76 -4.21
C GLU A 164 -14.66 7.90 -5.57
N GLU A 165 -13.90 7.79 -6.66
CA GLU A 165 -14.44 7.81 -8.03
C GLU A 165 -15.51 6.73 -8.23
N LEU A 166 -15.31 5.57 -7.59
CA LEU A 166 -16.23 4.43 -7.65
C LEU A 166 -17.36 4.49 -6.61
N LYS A 167 -17.39 5.51 -5.74
CA LYS A 167 -18.33 5.66 -4.62
C LYS A 167 -18.28 4.50 -3.60
N LEU A 168 -17.12 3.85 -3.47
CA LEU A 168 -16.85 2.75 -2.54
C LEU A 168 -16.02 3.18 -1.32
N ALA A 169 -15.49 4.40 -1.30
CA ALA A 169 -14.64 4.88 -0.20
C ALA A 169 -15.32 4.83 1.17
N ASN A 170 -16.64 5.07 1.21
CA ASN A 170 -17.44 5.04 2.44
C ASN A 170 -17.61 3.63 3.04
N ASP A 171 -17.29 2.56 2.29
CA ASP A 171 -17.28 1.19 2.81
C ASP A 171 -16.10 0.94 3.75
N VAL A 172 -15.05 1.77 3.66
CA VAL A 172 -13.88 1.70 4.51
C VAL A 172 -14.12 2.54 5.76
N VAL A 173 -14.42 1.87 6.87
CA VAL A 173 -14.89 2.49 8.11
C VAL A 173 -13.92 3.57 8.63
N PHE A 174 -12.63 3.23 8.74
CA PHE A 174 -11.63 4.17 9.25
C PHE A 174 -11.35 5.34 8.29
N TYR A 175 -11.59 5.17 6.99
CA TYR A 175 -11.44 6.25 6.01
C TYR A 175 -12.53 7.30 6.19
N LYS A 176 -13.77 6.82 6.31
CA LYS A 176 -14.94 7.67 6.59
C LYS A 176 -14.78 8.46 7.88
N GLU A 177 -14.37 7.80 8.97
CA GLU A 177 -14.20 8.45 10.27
C GLU A 177 -13.16 9.58 10.24
N ARG A 178 -12.05 9.38 9.52
CA ARG A 178 -10.96 10.38 9.43
C ARG A 178 -11.29 11.54 8.49
N THR A 179 -12.09 11.31 7.45
CA THR A 179 -12.51 12.36 6.51
C THR A 179 -13.67 13.20 7.06
N GLU A 180 -14.64 12.59 7.75
CA GLU A 180 -15.75 13.31 8.39
C GLU A 180 -15.33 14.01 9.70
N GLY A 181 -14.32 13.48 10.39
CA GLY A 181 -13.81 14.02 11.66
C GLY A 181 -12.79 15.16 11.54
N ALA A 182 -12.31 15.48 10.34
CA ALA A 182 -11.41 16.61 10.13
C ALA A 182 -12.20 17.93 10.22
N PRO A 183 -11.89 18.84 11.18
CA PRO A 183 -12.57 20.13 11.24
C PRO A 183 -12.23 20.90 9.97
N ILE A 184 -13.27 21.27 9.22
CA ILE A 184 -13.20 22.27 8.16
C ILE A 184 -12.77 23.58 8.84
N VAL A 185 -11.47 23.85 8.91
CA VAL A 185 -10.97 25.20 9.13
C VAL A 185 -11.41 25.98 7.91
N LYS A 186 -12.58 26.62 8.02
CA LYS A 186 -12.99 27.69 7.12
C LYS A 186 -11.87 28.71 7.20
N ILE A 187 -10.99 28.73 6.20
CA ILE A 187 -10.11 29.86 5.95
C ILE A 187 -11.07 31.04 5.72
N ALA A 188 -11.27 31.82 6.78
CA ALA A 188 -11.95 33.09 6.68
C ALA A 188 -11.14 33.91 5.69
N LYS A 189 -11.68 34.06 4.48
CA LYS A 189 -11.19 35.01 3.49
C LYS A 189 -11.09 36.36 4.21
N PRO A 190 -9.90 36.95 4.40
CA PRO A 190 -9.81 38.24 5.05
C PRO A 190 -10.56 39.25 4.19
N GLU A 191 -11.54 39.89 4.82
CA GLU A 191 -12.34 40.96 4.25
C GLU A 191 -11.39 42.08 3.83
N LYS A 192 -11.47 42.47 2.54
CA LYS A 192 -10.64 43.55 2.00
C LYS A 192 -11.05 44.86 2.66
N ILE A 193 -10.23 45.37 3.56
CA ILE A 193 -10.33 46.75 4.04
C ILE A 193 -10.03 47.66 2.83
N LYS A 194 -11.06 48.37 2.38
CA LYS A 194 -10.92 49.50 1.46
C LYS A 194 -10.36 50.68 2.26
N THR A 195 -9.18 51.15 1.88
CA THR A 195 -8.73 52.51 2.20
C THR A 195 -8.51 53.24 0.89
N GLU A 196 -9.46 54.11 0.56
CA GLU A 196 -9.29 55.20 -0.40
C GLU A 196 -8.31 56.21 0.21
N TYR A 197 -7.22 56.51 -0.49
CA TYR A 197 -6.63 57.85 -0.49
C TYR A 197 -6.04 58.14 -1.87
N SER A 198 -6.70 59.11 -2.52
CA SER A 198 -6.22 59.87 -3.66
C SER A 198 -5.03 60.74 -3.24
N THR A 199 -3.97 60.77 -4.05
CA THR A 199 -3.40 61.98 -4.68
C THR A 199 -2.09 61.60 -5.40
N ALA A 200 -2.05 61.80 -6.71
CA ALA A 200 -0.85 61.74 -7.54
C ALA A 200 0.02 63.00 -7.34
N PRO A 201 1.32 62.96 -7.65
CA PRO A 201 1.71 63.33 -9.01
C PRO A 201 2.75 62.41 -9.69
N GLU A 202 2.52 62.28 -11.00
CA GLU A 202 3.42 62.06 -12.15
C GLU A 202 4.87 62.61 -11.92
N ILE A 203 6.01 62.07 -12.39
CA ILE A 203 6.43 61.47 -13.69
C ILE A 203 7.74 60.67 -13.44
N ALA A 204 7.93 59.52 -14.09
CA ALA A 204 9.15 59.19 -14.87
C ALA A 204 9.10 57.74 -15.40
N SER A 205 9.04 57.66 -16.73
CA SER A 205 9.14 56.46 -17.55
C SER A 205 10.58 55.94 -17.58
N SER A 206 10.77 54.63 -17.37
CA SER A 206 11.80 53.88 -18.10
C SER A 206 11.45 52.38 -18.10
N THR A 207 11.07 51.92 -19.29
CA THR A 207 11.06 50.53 -19.72
C THR A 207 12.42 49.88 -19.58
N VAL A 208 12.50 48.71 -18.93
CA VAL A 208 13.62 47.78 -19.13
C VAL A 208 13.06 46.37 -19.28
N GLU A 209 13.26 45.82 -20.47
CA GLU A 209 13.03 44.44 -20.85
C GLU A 209 13.87 43.51 -19.97
N LEU A 210 13.24 42.51 -19.34
CA LEU A 210 13.97 41.39 -18.76
C LEU A 210 14.27 40.36 -19.84
N VAL A 211 15.52 40.37 -20.29
CA VAL A 211 16.15 39.29 -21.06
C VAL A 211 16.17 38.03 -20.19
N VAL A 212 15.41 37.02 -20.60
CA VAL A 212 15.46 35.66 -20.03
C VAL A 212 16.65 34.94 -20.64
N ALA A 213 17.74 34.82 -19.87
CA ALA A 213 18.85 33.95 -20.20
C ALA A 213 18.49 32.49 -19.88
N GLN A 214 18.37 31.65 -20.92
CA GLN A 214 18.34 30.19 -20.79
C GLN A 214 19.76 29.66 -20.54
N PRO A 215 20.00 28.80 -19.55
CA PRO A 215 21.23 28.02 -19.48
C PRO A 215 21.12 26.82 -20.44
N GLN A 216 21.90 26.84 -21.53
CA GLN A 216 22.18 25.65 -22.33
C GLN A 216 23.07 24.71 -21.53
N PHE A 217 22.61 23.48 -21.27
CA PHE A 217 23.49 22.39 -20.86
C PHE A 217 24.18 21.81 -22.11
N GLU A 218 25.50 21.91 -22.06
CA GLU A 218 26.46 21.49 -23.07
C GLU A 218 26.46 19.95 -23.22
N ARG A 219 26.41 19.52 -24.47
CA ARG A 219 26.39 18.13 -24.91
C ARG A 219 27.80 17.55 -24.77
N ALA A 220 28.00 16.64 -23.82
CA ALA A 220 29.26 15.91 -23.71
C ALA A 220 29.44 14.95 -24.91
N GLU A 221 30.58 15.10 -25.58
CA GLU A 221 31.02 14.28 -26.70
C GLU A 221 31.46 12.88 -26.26
N SER A 222 31.33 11.96 -27.22
CA SER A 222 31.63 10.54 -27.20
C SER A 222 33.09 10.18 -26.93
N ILE A 223 33.31 9.08 -26.18
CA ILE A 223 34.59 8.36 -26.07
C ILE A 223 34.40 6.94 -26.65
N PRO A 224 35.43 6.33 -27.29
CA PRO A 224 35.24 5.49 -28.46
C PRO A 224 35.12 3.98 -28.19
N THR A 225 34.59 3.31 -29.22
CA THR A 225 34.49 1.87 -29.46
C THR A 225 35.77 1.09 -29.13
N VAL A 226 35.66 0.13 -28.21
CA VAL A 226 36.65 -0.94 -28.01
C VAL A 226 36.12 -2.25 -28.60
N LYS A 227 37.02 -2.92 -29.32
CA LYS A 227 36.84 -4.06 -30.21
C LYS A 227 36.34 -5.32 -29.50
N LYS A 228 35.52 -6.06 -30.25
CA LYS A 228 35.17 -7.48 -30.11
C LYS A 228 36.41 -8.33 -29.84
N ALA A 229 36.44 -9.03 -28.72
CA ALA A 229 37.30 -10.17 -28.49
C ALA A 229 36.43 -11.44 -28.50
N GLU A 230 36.56 -12.20 -29.59
CA GLU A 230 36.19 -13.61 -29.64
C GLU A 230 37.05 -14.39 -28.65
N SER A 231 36.41 -15.20 -27.79
CA SER A 231 37.09 -16.31 -27.13
C SER A 231 36.35 -17.60 -27.45
N ASN A 232 37.13 -18.54 -27.94
CA ASN A 232 36.75 -19.85 -28.43
C ASN A 232 36.73 -20.89 -27.30
N LEU A 233 36.08 -22.02 -27.62
CA LEU A 233 36.09 -23.37 -27.03
C LEU A 233 35.01 -23.72 -25.98
N PRO A 234 34.56 -25.00 -25.93
CA PRO A 234 34.44 -25.99 -27.01
C PRO A 234 33.03 -26.60 -27.10
N LYS A 235 32.71 -27.14 -28.29
CA LYS A 235 31.55 -28.00 -28.54
C LYS A 235 31.73 -29.31 -27.78
N THR A 236 30.76 -29.65 -26.93
CA THR A 236 30.59 -31.01 -26.42
C THR A 236 29.70 -31.79 -27.38
N ASP A 237 30.34 -32.49 -28.32
CA ASP A 237 29.73 -33.65 -28.97
C ASP A 237 29.83 -34.84 -28.01
N THR A 238 28.70 -35.35 -27.52
CA THR A 238 28.62 -36.74 -27.09
C THR A 238 27.22 -37.31 -27.32
N LYS A 239 27.05 -37.86 -28.53
CA LYS A 239 26.68 -39.26 -28.77
C LYS A 239 25.28 -39.73 -28.28
N ASN A 240 24.40 -39.88 -29.27
CA ASN A 240 23.41 -40.97 -29.34
C ASN A 240 24.00 -42.30 -28.90
N ILE A 241 23.34 -43.02 -27.99
CA ILE A 241 23.33 -44.49 -27.89
C ILE A 241 21.89 -44.92 -27.48
N PRO A 242 21.35 -46.04 -28.01
CA PRO A 242 19.94 -46.19 -28.38
C PRO A 242 19.15 -47.20 -27.53
N SER A 243 17.89 -47.40 -27.98
CA SER A 243 16.82 -48.35 -27.62
C SER A 243 15.80 -47.88 -26.60
#